data_AF-A0A7W0UKU6-F1
#
_entry.id   AF-A0A7W0UKU6-F1
#
_cell.length_a   1.000
_cell.length_b   1.000
_cell.length_c   1.000
_cell.angle_alpha   90.00
_cell.angle_beta   90.00
_cell.angle_gamma   90.00
#
_symmetry.space_group_name_H-M   'P 1'
#
loop_
_entity.id
_entity.type
_entity.pdbx_description
1 polymer ?
#
loop_
_entity_poly.entity_id
_entity_poly.type
_entity_poly.pdbx_seq_one_letter_code
_entity_poly.pdbx_strand_id
1 'polypeptide(L)'
;MTEKKAVPLTREAYDRLRGELDYLEGEGRTKISHEIGVARAHGDLSENAEYHAAREQQGLQEARIRQLRQMIESAEVITTIDDGVVGPGKLVTISYEGDEPETYLIGLREEKGGD
;
A
#
# COMPACT_ATOMS: atom_id res chain seq x y z
N MET A 1 -16.30 1.59 24.54
CA MET A 1 -16.19 2.32 23.26
C MET A 1 -14.73 2.25 22.87
N THR A 2 -14.38 1.42 21.89
CA THR A 2 -12.98 1.24 21.47
C THR A 2 -12.57 2.52 20.75
N GLU A 3 -11.64 3.26 21.33
CA GLU A 3 -11.08 4.48 20.76
C GLU A 3 -10.45 4.13 19.41
N LYS A 4 -11.04 4.62 18.31
CA LYS A 4 -10.53 4.42 16.96
C LYS A 4 -9.30 5.32 16.83
N LYS A 5 -8.13 4.82 17.21
CA LYS A 5 -6.86 5.56 17.22
C LYS A 5 -6.55 5.99 15.78
N ALA A 6 -6.67 7.29 15.53
CA ALA A 6 -6.44 7.85 14.20
C ALA A 6 -4.95 7.72 13.83
N VAL A 7 -4.68 7.37 12.58
CA VAL A 7 -3.32 7.33 12.03
C VAL A 7 -3.02 8.74 11.51
N PRO A 8 -2.15 9.52 12.18
CA PRO A 8 -1.74 10.82 11.65
C PRO A 8 -1.03 10.59 10.31
N LEU A 9 -1.41 11.33 9.27
CA LEU A 9 -0.74 11.32 7.97
C LEU A 9 -0.53 12.76 7.50
N THR A 10 0.60 13.06 6.90
CA THR A 10 0.72 14.32 6.16
C THR A 10 -0.21 14.32 4.96
N ARG A 11 -0.57 15.50 4.44
CA ARG A 11 -1.37 15.61 3.21
C ARG A 11 -0.74 14.85 2.04
N GLU A 12 0.57 15.00 1.86
CA GLU A 12 1.31 14.30 0.82
C GLU A 12 1.28 12.78 0.99
N ALA A 13 1.45 12.29 2.22
CA ALA A 13 1.33 10.86 2.53
C ALA A 13 -0.07 10.33 2.18
N TYR A 14 -1.10 11.06 2.59
CA TYR A 14 -2.49 10.71 2.31
C TYR A 14 -2.77 10.66 0.80
N ASP A 15 -2.37 11.70 0.06
CA ASP A 15 -2.61 11.80 -1.38
C ASP A 15 -1.88 10.68 -2.14
N ARG A 16 -0.64 10.34 -1.72
CA ARG A 16 0.10 9.21 -2.30
C ARG A 16 -0.59 7.87 -2.05
N LEU A 17 -1.02 7.58 -0.82
CA LEU A 17 -1.74 6.35 -0.49
C LEU A 17 -3.08 6.27 -1.24
N ARG A 18 -3.76 7.41 -1.41
CA ARG A 18 -5.01 7.50 -2.15
C ARG A 18 -4.80 7.24 -3.63
N GLY A 19 -3.74 7.79 -4.22
CA GLY A 19 -3.36 7.53 -5.62
C GLY A 19 -3.00 6.07 -5.86
N GLU A 20 -2.24 5.46 -4.95
CA GLU A 20 -1.94 4.02 -5.00
C GLU A 20 -3.24 3.19 -4.95
N LEU A 21 -4.15 3.51 -4.01
CA LEU A 21 -5.42 2.82 -3.90
C LEU A 21 -6.25 2.91 -5.19
N ASP A 22 -6.38 4.11 -5.78
CA ASP A 22 -7.14 4.33 -7.01
C ASP A 22 -6.59 3.51 -8.17
N TYR A 23 -5.26 3.51 -8.35
CA TYR A 23 -4.60 2.67 -9.36
C TYR A 23 -4.88 1.18 -9.15
N LEU A 24 -4.73 0.68 -7.92
CA LEU A 24 -4.92 -0.74 -7.62
C LEU A 24 -6.39 -1.17 -7.78
N GLU A 25 -7.36 -0.33 -7.41
CA GLU A 25 -8.79 -0.62 -7.58
C GLU A 25 -9.25 -0.50 -9.05
N GLY A 26 -8.59 0.35 -9.85
CA GLY A 26 -8.89 0.60 -11.26
C GLY A 26 -8.00 -0.18 -12.22
N GLU A 27 -6.97 0.48 -12.75
CA GLU A 27 -6.11 -0.06 -13.81
C GLU A 27 -5.40 -1.35 -13.38
N GLY A 28 -4.88 -1.41 -12.15
CA GLY A 28 -4.22 -2.59 -11.60
C GLY A 28 -5.13 -3.82 -11.58
N ARG A 29 -6.37 -3.68 -11.08
CA ARG A 29 -7.35 -4.78 -11.07
C ARG A 29 -7.74 -5.23 -12.48
N THR A 30 -7.78 -4.30 -13.42
CA THR A 30 -8.05 -4.60 -14.84
C THR A 30 -6.90 -5.38 -15.47
N LYS A 31 -5.65 -4.98 -15.24
CA LYS A 31 -4.43 -5.67 -15.72
C LYS A 31 -4.38 -7.11 -15.23
N ILE A 32 -4.49 -7.33 -13.92
CA ILE A 32 -4.46 -8.69 -13.34
C ILE A 32 -5.61 -9.55 -13.89
N SER A 33 -6.81 -8.98 -14.04
CA SER A 33 -7.95 -9.71 -14.60
C SER A 33 -7.70 -10.14 -16.06
N HIS A 34 -7.06 -9.27 -16.84
CA HIS A 34 -6.65 -9.58 -18.21
C HIS A 34 -5.59 -10.69 -18.24
N GLU A 35 -4.55 -10.61 -17.41
CA GLU A 35 -3.49 -11.64 -17.30
C GLU A 35 -4.06 -13.01 -16.94
N ILE A 36 -4.99 -13.07 -15.97
CA ILE A 36 -5.70 -14.30 -15.61
C ILE A 36 -6.52 -14.80 -16.80
N GLY A 37 -7.18 -13.91 -17.55
CA GLY A 37 -7.96 -14.26 -18.74
C GLY A 37 -7.10 -14.85 -19.84
N VAL A 38 -5.94 -14.26 -20.11
CA VAL A 38 -4.96 -14.77 -21.09
C VAL A 38 -4.45 -16.14 -20.64
N ALA A 39 -3.96 -16.27 -19.40
CA ALA A 39 -3.46 -17.54 -18.87
C ALA A 39 -4.53 -18.64 -18.94
N ARG A 40 -5.81 -18.30 -18.74
CA ARG A 40 -6.93 -19.25 -18.87
C ARG A 40 -7.13 -19.77 -20.29
N ALA A 41 -6.80 -18.98 -21.31
CA ALA A 41 -6.94 -19.39 -22.70
C ALA A 41 -5.87 -20.41 -23.14
N HIS A 42 -4.79 -20.59 -22.37
CA HIS A 42 -3.68 -21.48 -22.69
C HIS A 42 -3.90 -22.97 -22.32
N GLY A 43 -5.11 -23.36 -21.89
CA GLY A 43 -5.48 -24.78 -21.72
C GLY A 43 -5.54 -25.22 -20.25
N ASP A 44 -4.78 -26.25 -19.88
CA ASP A 44 -4.89 -26.89 -18.56
C ASP A 44 -4.47 -25.94 -17.43
N LEU A 45 -5.43 -25.56 -16.58
CA LEU A 45 -5.21 -24.59 -15.51
C LEU A 45 -4.47 -25.18 -14.30
N SER A 46 -4.43 -26.51 -14.17
CA SER A 46 -3.82 -27.15 -13.01
C SER A 46 -2.29 -27.07 -13.09
N GLU A 47 -1.73 -27.15 -14.30
CA GLU A 47 -0.27 -27.07 -14.54
C GLU A 47 0.19 -25.68 -15.01
N ASN A 48 -0.74 -24.76 -15.29
CA ASN A 48 -0.39 -23.44 -15.79
C ASN A 48 0.21 -22.55 -14.67
N ALA A 49 1.53 -22.45 -14.66
CA ALA A 49 2.27 -21.62 -13.71
C ALA A 49 1.90 -20.13 -13.77
N GLU A 50 1.66 -19.60 -14.98
CA GLU A 50 1.27 -18.19 -15.17
C GLU A 50 -0.12 -17.90 -14.58
N TYR A 51 -1.05 -18.85 -14.66
CA TYR A 51 -2.36 -18.74 -14.03
C TYR A 51 -2.25 -18.68 -12.50
N HIS A 52 -1.47 -19.58 -11.91
CA HIS A 52 -1.27 -19.59 -10.44
C HIS A 52 -0.57 -18.32 -9.97
N ALA A 53 0.47 -17.87 -10.68
CA ALA A 53 1.16 -16.63 -10.38
C ALA A 53 0.22 -15.42 -10.45
N ALA A 54 -0.58 -15.29 -11.53
CA ALA A 54 -1.53 -14.19 -11.67
C ALA A 54 -2.62 -14.20 -10.58
N ARG A 55 -3.04 -15.39 -10.12
CA ARG A 55 -3.98 -15.54 -9.00
C ARG A 55 -3.37 -15.17 -7.65
N GLU A 56 -2.10 -15.50 -7.42
CA GLU A 56 -1.37 -15.05 -6.24
C GLU A 56 -1.21 -13.53 -6.23
N GLN A 57 -0.79 -12.94 -7.35
CA GLN A 57 -0.68 -11.49 -7.51
C GLN A 57 -2.02 -10.78 -7.24
N GLN A 58 -3.13 -11.35 -7.74
CA GLN A 58 -4.47 -10.86 -7.40
C GLN A 58 -4.70 -10.86 -5.89
N GLY A 59 -4.36 -11.94 -5.19
CA GLY A 59 -4.51 -12.05 -3.74
C GLY A 59 -3.70 -11.01 -2.97
N LEU A 60 -2.45 -10.78 -3.37
CA LEU A 60 -1.56 -9.77 -2.80
C LEU A 60 -2.11 -8.36 -3.02
N GLN A 61 -2.58 -8.06 -4.24
CA GLN A 61 -3.18 -6.77 -4.55
C GLN A 61 -4.44 -6.51 -3.72
N GLU A 62 -5.33 -7.48 -3.58
CA GLU A 62 -6.53 -7.35 -2.75
C GLU A 62 -6.21 -7.19 -1.25
N ALA A 63 -5.14 -7.84 -0.77
CA ALA A 63 -4.63 -7.60 0.58
C ALA A 63 -4.15 -6.15 0.75
N ARG A 64 -3.38 -5.62 -0.22
CA ARG A 64 -2.89 -4.25 -0.22
C ARG A 64 -4.02 -3.23 -0.28
N ILE A 65 -5.02 -3.43 -1.13
CA ILE A 65 -6.22 -2.57 -1.23
C ILE A 65 -6.91 -2.48 0.14
N ARG A 66 -7.11 -3.60 0.83
CA ARG A 66 -7.74 -3.60 2.17
C ARG A 66 -6.92 -2.82 3.19
N GLN A 67 -5.60 -3.00 3.19
CA GLN A 67 -4.70 -2.27 4.08
C GLN A 67 -4.76 -0.75 3.81
N LEU A 68 -4.67 -0.33 2.54
CA LEU A 68 -4.75 1.07 2.15
C LEU A 68 -6.08 1.70 2.54
N ARG A 69 -7.20 1.00 2.30
CA ARG A 69 -8.54 1.47 2.68
C ARG A 69 -8.64 1.66 4.20
N GLN A 70 -8.12 0.71 4.98
CA GLN A 70 -8.11 0.85 6.44
C GLN A 70 -7.29 2.06 6.89
N MET A 71 -6.08 2.23 6.35
CA MET A 71 -5.22 3.36 6.68
C MET A 71 -5.87 4.71 6.34
N ILE A 72 -6.45 4.82 5.15
CA ILE A 72 -7.13 6.02 4.65
C ILE A 72 -8.39 6.33 5.46
N GLU A 73 -9.17 5.32 5.85
CA GLU A 73 -10.38 5.51 6.65
C GLU A 73 -10.06 5.97 8.08
N SER A 74 -8.96 5.48 8.66
CA SER A 74 -8.50 5.88 9.99
C SER A 74 -7.58 7.11 9.97
N ALA A 75 -7.32 7.70 8.81
CA ALA A 75 -6.33 8.76 8.67
C ALA A 75 -6.82 10.08 9.26
N GLU A 76 -5.97 10.75 10.03
CA GLU A 76 -6.12 12.16 10.35
C GLU A 76 -5.05 12.94 9.59
N VAL A 77 -5.49 13.80 8.66
CA VAL A 77 -4.54 14.60 7.85
C VAL A 77 -4.00 15.74 8.70
N ILE A 78 -2.74 15.62 9.09
CA ILE A 78 -2.02 16.63 9.86
C ILE A 78 -1.18 17.53 8.95
N THR A 79 -1.16 18.82 9.26
CA THR A 79 -0.16 19.75 8.74
C THR A 79 1.07 19.69 9.63
N THR A 80 2.09 18.94 9.21
CA THR A 80 3.41 19.00 9.86
C THR A 80 4.14 20.24 9.38
N ILE A 81 4.54 21.10 10.30
CA ILE A 81 5.65 22.04 10.05
C ILE A 81 6.89 21.15 9.90
N ASP A 82 7.71 21.38 8.87
CA ASP A 82 8.96 20.62 8.69
C ASP A 82 9.92 20.99 9.84
N ASP A 83 9.85 20.22 10.92
CA ASP A 83 10.62 20.43 12.14
C ASP A 83 11.91 19.59 12.17
N GLY A 84 12.25 18.93 11.06
CA GLY A 84 13.42 18.05 10.93
C GLY A 84 13.29 16.72 11.72
N VAL A 85 12.18 16.49 12.41
CA VAL A 85 11.95 15.26 13.18
C VAL A 85 11.21 14.23 12.33
N VAL A 86 11.86 13.08 12.13
CA VAL A 86 11.23 11.89 11.54
C VAL A 86 10.26 11.28 12.56
N GLY A 87 9.02 11.03 12.15
CA GLY A 87 7.97 10.52 13.04
C GLY A 87 6.90 9.70 12.29
N PRO A 88 6.04 8.98 13.04
CA PRO A 88 4.99 8.17 12.46
C PRO A 88 4.04 9.01 11.62
N GLY A 89 3.71 8.53 10.42
CA GLY A 89 2.83 9.24 9.49
C GLY A 89 3.51 10.23 8.56
N LYS A 90 4.83 10.42 8.68
CA LYS A 90 5.63 11.23 7.75
C LYS A 90 6.19 10.37 6.62
N LEU A 91 6.31 10.97 5.43
CA LEU A 91 7.11 10.43 4.34
C LEU A 91 8.57 10.81 4.58
N VAL A 92 9.47 9.84 4.44
CA VAL A 92 10.92 10.04 4.55
C VAL A 92 11.55 9.59 3.25
N THR A 93 12.25 10.49 2.58
CA THR A 93 13.05 10.16 1.41
C THR A 93 14.48 9.90 1.83
N ILE A 94 14.98 8.71 1.53
CA ILE A 94 16.37 8.32 1.76
C ILE A 94 17.07 8.37 0.41
N SER A 95 18.19 9.10 0.32
CA SER A 95 19.07 9.08 -0.85
C SER A 95 20.47 8.67 -0.42
N TYR A 96 21.01 7.64 -1.05
CA TYR A 96 22.43 7.29 -0.96
C TYR A 96 23.17 7.85 -2.17
N GLU A 97 24.45 8.17 -1.99
CA GLU A 97 25.27 8.70 -3.08
C GLU A 97 25.42 7.62 -4.17
N GLY A 98 24.78 7.85 -5.33
CA GLY A 98 24.79 6.93 -6.47
C GLY A 98 23.51 6.12 -6.70
N ASP A 99 22.49 6.28 -5.85
CA ASP A 99 21.20 5.58 -5.98
C ASP A 99 20.02 6.55 -6.19
N GLU A 100 18.89 6.04 -6.69
CA GLU A 100 17.69 6.87 -6.84
C GLU A 100 17.04 7.09 -5.46
N PRO A 101 16.55 8.30 -5.16
CA PRO A 101 15.93 8.59 -3.87
C PRO A 101 14.67 7.75 -3.67
N GLU A 102 14.61 7.00 -2.57
CA GLU A 102 13.46 6.17 -2.22
C GLU A 102 12.65 6.81 -1.08
N THR A 103 11.35 6.98 -1.29
CA THR A 103 10.44 7.55 -0.29
C THR A 103 9.62 6.48 0.41
N TYR A 104 9.72 6.45 1.74
CA TYR A 104 9.06 5.52 2.64
C TYR A 104 8.03 6.23 3.52
N LEU A 105 6.88 5.60 3.77
CA LEU A 105 5.95 6.04 4.82
C LEU A 105 6.35 5.38 6.14
N ILE A 106 6.66 6.20 7.16
CA ILE A 106 7.00 5.69 8.48
C ILE A 106 5.73 5.21 9.17
N GLY A 107 5.60 3.90 9.30
CA GLY A 107 4.47 3.27 10.00
C GLY A 107 4.46 3.59 11.50
N LEU A 108 3.27 3.61 12.11
CA LEU A 108 3.15 3.47 13.56
C LEU A 108 3.57 2.04 13.92
N ARG A 109 4.80 1.86 14.39
CA ARG A 109 5.12 0.68 15.20
C ARG A 109 4.50 0.94 16.58
N GLU A 110 3.27 0.49 16.77
CA GLU A 110 2.76 0.31 18.13
C GLU A 110 3.58 -0.82 18.76
N GLU A 111 4.64 -0.45 19.49
CA GLU A 111 5.19 -1.32 20.50
C GLU A 111 4.07 -1.55 21.51
N LYS A 112 3.39 -2.69 21.42
CA LYS A 112 2.70 -3.23 22.59
C LYS A 112 3.79 -3.45 23.63
N GLY A 113 3.95 -2.49 24.53
CA GLY A 113 4.60 -2.72 25.82
C GLY A 113 3.86 -3.88 26.47
N GLY A 114 4.48 -5.05 26.46
CA GLY A 114 4.05 -6.17 27.28
C GLY A 114 4.36 -5.83 28.72
N ASP A 115 3.30 -5.73 29.53
CA ASP A 115 3.35 -6.01 30.96
C ASP A 115 3.02 -7.50 31.15
#